data_AF-A0A966DJA8-F1
#
_entry.id   AF-A0A966DJA8-F1
#
_cell.length_a   1.000
_cell.length_b   1.000
_cell.length_c   1.000
_cell.angle_alpha   90.00
_cell.angle_beta   90.00
_cell.angle_gamma   90.00
#
_symmetry.space_group_name_H-M   'P 1'
#
loop_
_entity.id
_entity.type
_entity.pdbx_description
1 polymer ?
#
loop_
_entity_poly.entity_id
_entity_poly.type
_entity_poly.pdbx_seq_one_letter_code
_entity_poly.pdbx_strand_id
1 'polypeptide(L)'
;RKTINRHWVEWHRKFTIPFTCLLFFFIGAPLGSIVRKGGLGTPIVISVILFIIYYIVDNVGYKMTRDGVWVHWFGMWFSALILLPIGVFLTYKAMNDSVIMNADTYIQFLRRLFFIREKRTYPVKSVVIDKPDYNVIVDNLNEIEEITNHILEKYNGFSYRGYWNDEGYEQELRMLKSKMEITLNQVSNAHDLDILAKAEEFPVLISNVRLFKPGSLPARIAMYLFPVGILLRLVAYPFEMRIKNDLGNIAQRSGELAGIILKDHPAMNEKTAQNQFN
;
A
#
# COMPACT_ATOMS: atom_id res chain seq x y z
N ARG A 1 -22.27 49.30 -11.08
CA ARG A 1 -21.85 48.03 -11.72
C ARG A 1 -21.73 46.87 -10.72
N LYS A 2 -20.97 46.99 -9.61
CA LYS A 2 -20.86 45.93 -8.58
C LYS A 2 -22.20 45.49 -7.96
N THR A 3 -23.13 46.41 -7.70
CA THR A 3 -24.48 46.12 -7.18
C THR A 3 -25.37 45.34 -8.16
N ILE A 4 -25.29 45.66 -9.46
CA ILE A 4 -26.04 44.96 -10.52
C ILE A 4 -25.49 43.54 -10.67
N ASN A 5 -24.16 43.37 -10.70
CA ASN A 5 -23.53 42.05 -10.76
C ASN A 5 -23.88 41.17 -9.56
N ARG A 6 -23.91 41.76 -8.35
CA ARG A 6 -24.32 41.05 -7.15
C ARG A 6 -25.78 40.58 -7.23
N HIS A 7 -26.67 41.40 -7.78
CA HIS A 7 -28.08 41.03 -7.92
C HIS A 7 -28.28 39.83 -8.86
N TRP A 8 -27.60 39.82 -10.01
CA TRP A 8 -27.63 38.68 -10.95
C TRP A 8 -27.00 37.41 -10.38
N VAL A 9 -25.90 37.53 -9.64
CA VAL A 9 -25.26 36.43 -8.90
C VAL A 9 -26.22 35.80 -7.90
N GLU A 10 -26.86 36.62 -7.07
CA GLU A 10 -27.81 36.13 -6.06
C GLU A 10 -29.05 35.51 -6.69
N TRP A 11 -29.50 36.03 -7.84
CA TRP A 11 -30.59 35.44 -8.60
C TRP A 11 -30.26 34.01 -9.04
N HIS A 12 -29.09 33.80 -9.66
CA HIS A 12 -28.66 32.45 -10.04
C HIS A 12 -28.39 31.54 -8.83
N ARG A 13 -27.81 32.07 -7.75
CA ARG A 13 -27.52 31.33 -6.51
C ARG A 13 -28.76 30.67 -5.93
N LYS A 14 -29.91 31.35 -5.97
CA LYS A 14 -31.19 30.79 -5.50
C LYS A 14 -31.63 29.54 -6.27
N PHE A 15 -31.26 29.42 -7.55
CA PHE A 15 -31.56 28.25 -8.37
C PHE A 15 -30.48 27.17 -8.28
N THR A 16 -29.21 27.56 -8.16
CA THR A 16 -28.11 26.59 -8.13
C THR A 16 -28.03 25.81 -6.82
N ILE A 17 -28.40 26.42 -5.68
CA ILE A 17 -28.43 25.72 -4.38
C ILE A 17 -29.34 24.48 -4.39
N PRO A 18 -30.66 24.58 -4.71
CA PRO A 18 -31.53 23.40 -4.72
C PRO A 18 -31.13 22.39 -5.81
N PHE A 19 -30.64 22.86 -6.96
CA PHE A 19 -30.14 21.98 -8.02
C PHE A 19 -28.92 21.16 -7.55
N THR A 20 -28.01 21.78 -6.81
CA THR A 20 -26.85 21.10 -6.24
C THR A 20 -27.27 20.06 -5.20
N CYS A 21 -28.29 20.34 -4.37
CA CYS A 21 -28.84 19.35 -3.45
C CYS A 21 -29.35 18.09 -4.18
N LEU A 22 -30.00 18.25 -5.34
CA LEU A 22 -30.40 17.12 -6.17
C LEU A 22 -29.19 16.35 -6.71
N LEU A 23 -28.16 17.04 -7.19
CA LEU A 23 -26.92 16.39 -7.64
C LEU A 23 -26.26 15.58 -6.51
N PHE A 24 -26.16 16.14 -5.31
CA PHE A 24 -25.64 15.43 -4.14
C PHE A 24 -26.48 14.22 -3.75
N PHE A 25 -27.81 14.28 -3.90
CA PHE A 25 -28.68 13.14 -3.68
C PHE A 25 -28.38 12.01 -4.69
N PHE A 26 -28.26 12.33 -5.98
CA PHE A 26 -27.93 11.35 -7.02
C PHE A 26 -26.51 10.79 -6.91
N ILE A 27 -25.58 11.52 -6.30
CA ILE A 27 -24.22 11.05 -6.00
C ILE A 27 -24.21 10.21 -4.71
N GLY A 28 -24.97 10.64 -3.69
CA GLY A 28 -25.04 9.98 -2.39
C GLY A 28 -25.73 8.62 -2.44
N ALA A 29 -26.77 8.46 -3.25
CA ALA A 29 -27.48 7.19 -3.44
C ALA A 29 -26.57 6.04 -3.92
N PRO A 30 -25.78 6.18 -5.02
CA PRO A 30 -24.85 5.14 -5.45
C PRO A 30 -23.66 5.01 -4.50
N LEU A 31 -23.10 6.10 -3.96
CA LEU A 31 -21.98 5.99 -3.01
C LEU A 31 -22.37 5.24 -1.74
N GLY A 32 -23.60 5.44 -1.25
CA GLY A 32 -24.14 4.73 -0.09
C GLY A 32 -24.35 3.23 -0.35
N SER A 33 -24.84 2.85 -1.54
CA SER A 33 -25.02 1.44 -1.91
C SER A 33 -23.70 0.71 -2.19
N ILE A 34 -22.71 1.41 -2.79
CA ILE A 34 -21.37 0.87 -3.06
C ILE A 34 -20.57 0.62 -1.77
N VAL A 35 -20.62 1.54 -0.81
CA VAL A 35 -19.73 1.55 0.37
C VAL A 35 -20.28 0.70 1.52
N ARG A 36 -21.35 -0.09 1.31
CA ARG A 36 -21.91 -1.03 2.29
C ARG A 36 -20.91 -2.09 2.82
N LYS A 37 -19.77 -2.31 2.14
CA LYS A 37 -18.70 -3.21 2.62
C LYS A 37 -17.81 -2.58 3.72
N GLY A 38 -17.89 -1.27 3.96
CA GLY A 38 -17.21 -0.59 5.06
C GLY A 38 -18.17 -0.26 6.22
N GLY A 39 -17.66 -0.11 7.44
CA GLY A 39 -18.46 0.28 8.60
C GLY A 39 -19.17 1.63 8.41
N LEU A 40 -20.20 1.90 9.24
CA LEU A 40 -21.13 3.04 9.15
C LEU A 40 -20.48 4.42 8.92
N GLY A 41 -19.23 4.64 9.31
CA GLY A 41 -18.51 5.91 9.16
C GLY A 41 -17.91 6.19 7.79
N THR A 42 -17.59 5.16 6.99
CA THR A 42 -16.91 5.30 5.68
C THR A 42 -17.69 6.16 4.67
N PRO A 43 -19.01 5.94 4.45
CA PRO A 43 -19.76 6.77 3.50
C PRO A 43 -19.89 8.23 3.97
N ILE A 44 -19.91 8.47 5.30
CA ILE A 44 -19.96 9.81 5.87
C ILE A 44 -18.68 10.59 5.53
N VAL A 45 -17.50 10.00 5.74
CA VAL A 45 -16.21 10.66 5.45
C VAL A 45 -16.09 11.01 3.96
N ILE A 46 -16.47 10.09 3.08
CA ILE A 46 -16.44 10.32 1.62
C ILE A 46 -17.39 11.47 1.24
N SER A 47 -18.56 11.53 1.87
CA SER A 47 -19.55 12.60 1.62
C SER A 47 -19.01 13.97 2.05
N VAL A 48 -18.32 14.04 3.20
CA VAL A 48 -17.67 15.27 3.69
C VAL A 48 -16.57 15.75 2.74
N ILE A 49 -15.72 14.86 2.25
CA ILE A 49 -14.65 15.21 1.30
C ILE A 49 -15.25 15.76 -0.01
N LEU A 50 -16.28 15.11 -0.54
CA LEU A 50 -16.95 15.55 -1.77
C LEU A 50 -17.62 16.91 -1.58
N PHE A 51 -18.23 17.14 -0.41
CA PHE A 51 -18.80 18.44 -0.04
C PHE A 51 -17.74 19.54 0.04
N ILE A 52 -16.57 19.27 0.61
CA ILE A 52 -15.45 20.23 0.66
C ILE A 52 -14.98 20.59 -0.75
N ILE A 53 -14.80 19.61 -1.63
CA ILE A 53 -14.38 19.85 -3.03
C ILE A 53 -15.41 20.74 -3.74
N TYR A 54 -16.70 20.40 -3.62
CA TYR A 54 -17.78 21.22 -4.15
C TYR A 54 -17.71 22.66 -3.62
N TYR A 55 -17.56 22.83 -2.29
CA TYR A 55 -17.51 24.15 -1.68
C TYR A 55 -16.33 24.99 -2.21
N ILE A 56 -15.17 24.38 -2.39
CA ILE A 56 -14.00 25.06 -2.97
C ILE A 56 -14.30 25.52 -4.40
N VAL A 57 -14.83 24.62 -5.25
CA VAL A 57 -15.16 24.94 -6.65
C VAL A 57 -16.24 26.02 -6.75
N ASP A 58 -17.26 25.95 -5.90
CA ASP A 58 -18.33 26.96 -5.82
C ASP A 58 -17.78 28.33 -5.42
N ASN A 59 -16.89 28.38 -4.42
CA ASN A 59 -16.22 29.63 -4.02
C ASN A 59 -15.35 30.21 -5.13
N VAL A 60 -14.66 29.37 -5.90
CA VAL A 60 -13.89 29.81 -7.07
C VAL A 60 -14.81 30.42 -8.11
N GLY A 61 -15.90 29.75 -8.48
CA GLY A 61 -16.89 30.26 -9.45
C GLY A 61 -17.54 31.57 -9.00
N TYR A 62 -17.92 31.67 -7.72
CA TYR A 62 -18.45 32.88 -7.12
C TYR A 62 -17.44 34.04 -7.18
N LYS A 63 -16.18 33.78 -6.80
CA LYS A 63 -15.13 34.81 -6.80
C LYS A 63 -14.84 35.33 -8.21
N MET A 64 -14.72 34.43 -9.19
CA MET A 64 -14.49 34.80 -10.60
C MET A 64 -15.65 35.61 -11.18
N THR A 65 -16.88 35.31 -10.79
CA THR A 65 -18.07 36.06 -11.21
C THR A 65 -18.14 37.44 -10.55
N ARG A 66 -17.87 37.51 -9.25
CA ARG A 66 -17.88 38.76 -8.48
C ARG A 66 -16.83 39.75 -9.00
N ASP A 67 -15.65 39.23 -9.33
CA ASP A 67 -14.53 40.02 -9.84
C ASP A 67 -14.71 40.38 -11.32
N GLY A 68 -15.79 39.90 -11.97
CA GLY A 68 -16.18 40.25 -13.34
C GLY A 68 -15.37 39.56 -14.42
N VAL A 69 -14.60 38.52 -14.06
CA VAL A 69 -13.81 37.71 -15.00
C VAL A 69 -14.72 36.76 -15.76
N TRP A 70 -15.73 36.19 -15.09
CA TRP A 70 -16.69 35.25 -15.66
C TRP A 70 -18.11 35.83 -15.73
N VAL A 71 -18.88 35.33 -16.69
CA VAL A 71 -20.31 35.67 -16.84
C VAL A 71 -21.12 35.06 -15.69
N HIS A 72 -22.13 35.79 -15.21
CA HIS A 72 -22.89 35.48 -14.00
C HIS A 72 -23.54 34.11 -14.01
N TRP A 73 -24.12 33.71 -15.15
CA TRP A 73 -24.73 32.39 -15.28
C TRP A 73 -23.65 31.29 -15.25
N PHE A 74 -22.52 31.47 -15.92
CA PHE A 74 -21.49 30.44 -16.03
C PHE A 74 -20.82 30.20 -14.68
N GLY A 75 -20.36 31.26 -14.01
CA GLY A 75 -19.62 31.09 -12.77
C GLY A 75 -20.46 30.64 -11.58
N MET A 76 -21.77 30.90 -11.57
CA MET A 76 -22.68 30.37 -10.54
C MET A 76 -23.09 28.92 -10.79
N TRP A 77 -23.11 28.47 -12.04
CA TRP A 77 -23.42 27.08 -12.41
C TRP A 77 -22.17 26.21 -12.56
N PHE A 78 -20.99 26.80 -12.46
CA PHE A 78 -19.70 26.15 -12.67
C PHE A 78 -19.50 24.92 -11.79
N SER A 79 -19.82 25.04 -10.50
CA SER A 79 -19.73 23.93 -9.54
C SER A 79 -20.65 22.78 -9.95
N ALA A 80 -21.91 23.07 -10.31
CA ALA A 80 -22.87 22.08 -10.78
C ALA A 80 -22.49 21.44 -12.12
N LEU A 81 -21.92 22.21 -13.07
CA LEU A 81 -21.45 21.71 -14.36
C LEU A 81 -20.26 20.75 -14.24
N ILE A 82 -19.44 20.88 -13.21
CA ILE A 82 -18.36 19.94 -12.90
C ILE A 82 -18.92 18.72 -12.15
N LEU A 83 -19.82 18.94 -11.18
CA LEU A 83 -20.38 17.87 -10.37
C LEU A 83 -21.29 16.93 -11.17
N LEU A 84 -22.00 17.44 -12.18
CA LEU A 84 -22.93 16.67 -12.99
C LEU A 84 -22.27 15.53 -13.77
N PRO A 85 -21.24 15.73 -14.61
CA PRO A 85 -20.58 14.64 -15.32
C PRO A 85 -19.88 13.67 -14.36
N ILE A 86 -19.31 14.16 -13.24
CA ILE A 86 -18.72 13.31 -12.20
C ILE A 86 -19.82 12.45 -11.56
N GLY A 87 -20.96 13.05 -11.22
CA GLY A 87 -22.08 12.35 -10.62
C GLY A 87 -22.67 11.31 -11.56
N VAL A 88 -22.93 11.65 -12.82
CA VAL A 88 -23.40 10.70 -13.83
C VAL A 88 -22.39 9.57 -14.04
N PHE A 89 -21.10 9.88 -14.14
CA PHE A 89 -20.04 8.88 -14.28
C PHE A 89 -19.98 7.94 -13.07
N LEU A 90 -20.03 8.49 -11.85
CA LEU A 90 -20.03 7.70 -10.62
C LEU A 90 -21.29 6.85 -10.51
N THR A 91 -22.47 7.38 -10.82
CA THR A 91 -23.73 6.63 -10.81
C THR A 91 -23.74 5.53 -11.85
N TYR A 92 -23.31 5.80 -13.08
CA TYR A 92 -23.19 4.78 -14.14
C TYR A 92 -22.22 3.67 -13.75
N LYS A 93 -21.07 4.02 -13.17
CA LYS A 93 -20.06 3.06 -12.74
C LYS A 93 -20.49 2.26 -11.52
N ALA A 94 -21.27 2.86 -10.62
CA ALA A 94 -21.89 2.22 -9.47
C ALA A 94 -22.96 1.21 -9.87
N MET A 95 -23.77 1.54 -10.88
CA MET A 95 -24.87 0.69 -11.35
C MET A 95 -24.39 -0.53 -12.15
N ASN A 96 -23.30 -0.40 -12.91
CA ASN A 96 -22.79 -1.47 -13.76
C ASN A 96 -21.85 -2.46 -13.05
N ASP A 97 -21.93 -2.54 -11.72
CA ASP A 97 -21.25 -3.49 -10.81
C ASP A 97 -19.80 -3.83 -11.20
N SER A 98 -19.09 -2.84 -11.73
CA SER A 98 -17.74 -3.05 -12.24
C SER A 98 -16.79 -3.15 -11.04
N VAL A 99 -16.26 -4.36 -10.85
CA VAL A 99 -15.25 -4.87 -9.89
C VAL A 99 -13.93 -4.05 -9.83
N ILE A 100 -13.95 -2.82 -10.33
CA ILE A 100 -12.83 -1.86 -10.37
C ILE A 100 -12.74 -1.05 -9.05
N MET A 101 -13.76 -1.13 -8.18
CA MET A 101 -13.74 -0.59 -6.82
C MET A 101 -13.87 -1.71 -5.78
N ASN A 102 -12.94 -2.67 -5.79
CA ASN A 102 -12.66 -3.40 -4.56
C ASN A 102 -12.16 -2.36 -3.54
N ALA A 103 -13.02 -1.98 -2.59
CA ALA A 103 -12.61 -1.21 -1.42
C ALA A 103 -11.39 -1.87 -0.76
N ASP A 104 -11.29 -3.21 -0.81
CA ASP A 104 -10.10 -3.97 -0.43
C ASP A 104 -8.86 -3.64 -1.27
N THR A 105 -8.96 -3.43 -2.59
CA THR A 105 -7.80 -3.00 -3.40
C THR A 105 -7.38 -1.57 -3.05
N TYR A 106 -8.33 -0.67 -2.78
CA TYR A 106 -8.02 0.69 -2.36
C TYR A 106 -7.51 0.76 -0.92
N ILE A 107 -8.03 -0.07 -0.01
CA ILE A 107 -7.57 -0.20 1.38
C ILE A 107 -6.21 -0.90 1.41
N GLN A 108 -5.95 -1.89 0.56
CA GLN A 108 -4.63 -2.49 0.39
C GLN A 108 -3.66 -1.50 -0.25
N PHE A 109 -4.09 -0.71 -1.24
CA PHE A 109 -3.29 0.39 -1.78
C PHE A 109 -3.02 1.47 -0.72
N LEU A 110 -4.00 1.80 0.11
CA LEU A 110 -3.86 2.75 1.23
C LEU A 110 -2.97 2.19 2.33
N ARG A 111 -3.12 0.93 2.76
CA ARG A 111 -2.22 0.27 3.73
C ARG A 111 -0.80 0.21 3.18
N ARG A 112 -0.67 -0.14 1.90
CA ARG A 112 0.59 -0.10 1.16
C ARG A 112 1.13 1.32 1.05
N LEU A 113 0.31 2.37 1.14
CA LEU A 113 0.75 3.77 1.12
C LEU A 113 1.02 4.33 2.53
N PHE A 114 0.29 3.89 3.56
CA PHE A 114 0.24 4.44 4.93
C PHE A 114 1.04 3.66 5.97
N PHE A 115 2.06 2.88 5.57
CA PHE A 115 3.11 2.42 6.50
C PHE A 115 2.67 1.50 7.66
N ILE A 116 1.48 0.89 7.62
CA ILE A 116 1.02 0.04 8.72
C ILE A 116 1.87 -1.24 8.78
N ARG A 117 2.46 -1.52 9.95
CA ARG A 117 3.32 -2.69 10.20
C ARG A 117 2.44 -3.89 10.54
N GLU A 118 2.48 -4.93 9.71
CA GLU A 118 1.88 -6.22 10.08
C GLU A 118 2.82 -6.91 11.08
N LYS A 119 2.30 -7.20 12.28
CA LYS A 119 3.03 -7.93 13.32
C LYS A 119 2.75 -9.42 13.17
N ARG A 120 3.80 -10.25 13.21
CA ARG A 120 3.66 -11.71 13.27
C ARG A 120 3.22 -12.14 14.67
N THR A 121 2.34 -13.12 14.72
CA THR A 121 1.92 -13.79 15.95
C THR A 121 1.85 -15.27 15.66
N TYR A 122 2.59 -16.09 16.41
CA TYR A 122 2.60 -17.53 16.29
C TYR A 122 1.97 -18.12 17.56
N PRO A 123 0.66 -18.41 17.57
CA PRO A 123 0.05 -19.06 18.72
C PRO A 123 0.67 -20.46 18.90
N VAL A 124 1.03 -20.81 20.14
CA VAL A 124 1.53 -22.15 20.47
C VAL A 124 0.49 -23.18 20.04
N LYS A 125 0.88 -24.07 19.12
CA LYS A 125 -0.01 -25.13 18.64
C LYS A 125 -0.15 -26.21 19.71
N SER A 126 -1.39 -26.53 20.08
CA SER A 126 -1.68 -27.60 21.04
C SER A 126 -1.50 -29.01 20.46
N VAL A 127 -1.43 -29.14 19.13
CA VAL A 127 -1.22 -30.42 18.41
C VAL A 127 -0.24 -30.19 17.27
N VAL A 128 0.91 -30.87 17.34
CA VAL A 128 1.95 -30.87 16.31
C VAL A 128 1.87 -32.20 15.56
N ILE A 129 1.74 -32.14 14.23
CA ILE A 129 1.61 -33.33 13.37
C ILE A 129 3.00 -33.94 13.10
N ASP A 130 4.05 -33.10 12.98
CA ASP A 130 5.43 -33.52 12.68
C ASP A 130 6.46 -32.77 13.55
N LYS A 131 7.45 -33.49 14.08
CA LYS A 131 8.57 -32.88 14.85
C LYS A 131 9.44 -32.02 13.91
N PRO A 132 9.86 -30.81 14.30
CA PRO A 132 10.76 -29.99 13.50
C PRO A 132 12.15 -30.64 13.39
N ASP A 133 12.69 -30.71 12.17
CA ASP A 133 14.09 -31.07 11.95
C ASP A 133 14.96 -29.83 12.08
N TYR A 134 15.58 -29.69 13.25
CA TYR A 134 16.40 -28.53 13.58
C TYR A 134 17.66 -28.38 12.72
N ASN A 135 18.20 -29.46 12.14
CA ASN A 135 19.37 -29.35 11.26
C ASN A 135 18.98 -28.61 9.96
N VAL A 136 17.89 -29.05 9.34
CA VAL A 136 17.35 -28.45 8.13
C VAL A 136 16.91 -27.00 8.39
N ILE A 137 16.39 -26.70 9.58
CA ILE A 137 16.03 -25.33 9.96
C ILE A 137 17.28 -24.44 10.06
N VAL A 138 18.34 -24.89 10.75
CA VAL A 138 19.58 -24.11 10.89
C VAL A 138 20.23 -23.87 9.53
N ASP A 139 20.32 -24.89 8.67
CA ASP A 139 20.86 -24.75 7.32
C ASP A 139 20.05 -23.73 6.49
N ASN A 140 18.72 -23.80 6.56
CA ASN A 140 17.85 -22.84 5.90
C ASN A 140 18.00 -21.42 6.47
N LEU A 141 18.20 -21.26 7.78
CA LEU A 141 18.42 -19.95 8.41
C LEU A 141 19.74 -19.33 7.95
N ASN A 142 20.80 -20.12 7.86
CA ASN A 142 22.09 -19.68 7.32
C ASN A 142 21.97 -19.27 5.84
N GLU A 143 21.24 -20.04 5.03
CA GLU A 143 21.02 -19.70 3.63
C GLU A 143 20.14 -18.43 3.48
N ILE A 144 19.14 -18.25 4.35
CA ILE A 144 18.35 -17.01 4.41
C ILE A 144 19.25 -15.82 4.73
N GLU A 145 20.16 -15.96 5.69
CA GLU A 145 21.14 -14.92 6.03
C GLU A 145 22.03 -14.59 4.82
N GLU A 146 22.58 -15.59 4.15
CA GLU A 146 23.44 -15.42 2.96
C GLU A 146 22.69 -14.71 1.82
N ILE A 147 21.48 -15.15 1.48
CA ILE A 147 20.63 -14.51 0.46
C ILE A 147 20.33 -13.06 0.85
N THR A 148 20.04 -12.81 2.12
CA THR A 148 19.71 -11.47 2.61
C THR A 148 20.91 -10.53 2.50
N ASN A 149 22.10 -10.99 2.88
CA ASN A 149 23.34 -10.23 2.74
C ASN A 149 23.68 -9.97 1.27
N HIS A 150 23.51 -10.97 0.39
CA HIS A 150 23.67 -10.79 -1.05
C HIS A 150 22.76 -9.69 -1.61
N ILE A 151 21.48 -9.68 -1.22
CA ILE A 151 20.52 -8.64 -1.65
C ILE A 151 20.92 -7.26 -1.10
N LEU A 152 21.34 -7.18 0.17
CA LEU A 152 21.77 -5.92 0.79
C LEU A 152 22.98 -5.32 0.09
N GLU A 153 23.95 -6.15 -0.31
CA GLU A 153 25.14 -5.71 -1.05
C GLU A 153 24.80 -5.31 -2.49
N LYS A 154 24.08 -6.17 -3.21
CA LYS A 154 23.73 -5.97 -4.62
C LYS A 154 22.85 -4.74 -4.85
N TYR A 155 21.97 -4.42 -3.90
CA TYR A 155 20.98 -3.35 -4.03
C TYR A 155 21.16 -2.21 -3.01
N ASN A 156 22.39 -1.93 -2.60
CA ASN A 156 22.75 -0.82 -1.69
C ASN A 156 22.60 0.57 -2.36
N GLY A 157 21.39 0.92 -2.80
CA GLY A 157 21.05 2.18 -3.46
C GLY A 157 20.72 1.99 -4.95
N PHE A 158 19.44 1.98 -5.30
CA PHE A 158 19.02 1.94 -6.69
C PHE A 158 19.34 3.25 -7.42
N SER A 159 20.14 3.16 -8.48
CA SER A 159 20.19 4.20 -9.51
C SER A 159 18.79 4.41 -10.11
N TYR A 160 18.45 5.64 -10.49
CA TYR A 160 17.13 5.98 -11.03
C TYR A 160 16.73 5.07 -12.21
N ARG A 161 17.67 4.82 -13.15
CA ARG A 161 17.42 3.91 -14.29
C ARG A 161 17.29 2.45 -13.86
N GLY A 162 18.07 2.04 -12.85
CA GLY A 162 18.01 0.69 -12.30
C GLY A 162 16.65 0.38 -11.70
N TYR A 163 16.07 1.32 -10.94
CA TYR A 163 14.75 1.15 -10.33
C TYR A 163 13.63 0.79 -11.33
N TRP A 164 13.67 1.37 -12.54
CA TRP A 164 12.62 1.16 -13.54
C TRP A 164 12.84 -0.07 -14.43
N ASN A 165 14.09 -0.55 -14.56
CA ASN A 165 14.47 -1.63 -15.49
C ASN A 165 14.80 -2.95 -14.82
N ASP A 166 15.20 -2.94 -13.55
CA ASP A 166 15.67 -4.13 -12.87
C ASP A 166 14.50 -5.07 -12.53
N GLU A 167 14.43 -6.23 -13.15
CA GLU A 167 13.40 -7.25 -12.85
C GLU A 167 13.83 -8.18 -11.71
N GLY A 168 15.13 -8.24 -11.40
CA GLY A 168 15.73 -9.21 -10.47
C GLY A 168 15.39 -8.96 -9.00
N TYR A 169 15.41 -7.72 -8.54
CA TYR A 169 15.23 -7.40 -7.12
C TYR A 169 13.94 -7.95 -6.52
N GLU A 170 12.80 -7.74 -7.18
CA GLU A 170 11.53 -8.22 -6.64
C GLU A 170 11.45 -9.75 -6.68
N GLN A 171 12.11 -10.41 -7.64
CA GLN A 171 12.16 -11.86 -7.70
C GLN A 171 12.99 -12.44 -6.54
N GLU A 172 14.16 -11.87 -6.25
CA GLU A 172 15.00 -12.26 -5.12
C GLU A 172 14.29 -12.02 -3.78
N LEU A 173 13.60 -10.88 -3.60
CA LEU A 173 12.77 -10.63 -2.42
C LEU A 173 11.61 -11.62 -2.28
N ARG A 174 10.96 -12.01 -3.38
CA ARG A 174 9.89 -13.02 -3.37
C ARG A 174 10.43 -14.39 -2.99
N MET A 175 11.60 -14.77 -3.49
CA MET A 175 12.27 -16.01 -3.13
C MET A 175 12.66 -16.03 -1.65
N LEU A 176 13.33 -14.97 -1.16
CA LEU A 176 13.69 -14.80 0.24
C LEU A 176 12.46 -14.88 1.14
N LYS A 177 11.39 -14.16 0.80
CA LYS A 177 10.12 -14.21 1.52
C LYS A 177 9.58 -15.64 1.58
N SER A 178 9.50 -16.33 0.45
CA SER A 178 8.97 -17.69 0.39
C SER A 178 9.76 -18.63 1.28
N LYS A 179 11.10 -18.58 1.20
CA LYS A 179 11.98 -19.43 2.00
C LYS A 179 11.83 -19.15 3.49
N MET A 180 11.86 -17.87 3.88
CA MET A 180 11.64 -17.46 5.27
C MET A 180 10.29 -17.94 5.81
N GLU A 181 9.20 -17.80 5.06
CA GLU A 181 7.87 -18.26 5.51
C GLU A 181 7.83 -19.79 5.67
N ILE A 182 8.45 -20.56 4.76
CA ILE A 182 8.52 -22.02 4.87
C ILE A 182 9.30 -22.42 6.13
N THR A 183 10.49 -21.84 6.35
CA THR A 183 11.33 -22.15 7.51
C THR A 183 10.65 -21.74 8.82
N LEU A 184 10.05 -20.54 8.91
CA LEU A 184 9.35 -20.12 10.12
C LEU A 184 8.09 -20.94 10.39
N ASN A 185 7.40 -21.44 9.36
CA ASN A 185 6.30 -22.38 9.55
C ASN A 185 6.78 -23.70 10.15
N GLN A 186 7.97 -24.19 9.78
CA GLN A 186 8.57 -25.36 10.43
C GLN A 186 8.96 -25.06 11.89
N VAL A 187 9.55 -23.88 12.14
CA VAL A 187 9.88 -23.41 13.50
C VAL A 187 8.62 -23.27 14.36
N SER A 188 7.48 -22.87 13.79
CA SER A 188 6.19 -22.77 14.50
C SER A 188 5.67 -24.11 15.04
N ASN A 189 6.25 -25.22 14.62
CA ASN A 189 5.94 -26.56 15.15
C ASN A 189 6.84 -26.93 16.34
N ALA A 190 7.83 -26.10 16.71
CA ALA A 190 8.64 -26.30 17.90
C ALA A 190 7.82 -26.07 19.18
N HIS A 191 8.20 -26.78 20.25
CA HIS A 191 7.58 -26.63 21.57
C HIS A 191 8.31 -25.65 22.49
N ASP A 192 9.52 -25.23 22.09
CA ASP A 192 10.33 -24.33 22.90
C ASP A 192 9.82 -22.89 22.78
N LEU A 193 9.50 -22.30 23.93
CA LEU A 193 9.00 -20.93 24.02
C LEU A 193 10.03 -19.90 23.58
N ASP A 194 11.32 -20.16 23.80
CA ASP A 194 12.40 -19.23 23.43
C ASP A 194 12.58 -19.19 21.91
N ILE A 195 12.52 -20.36 21.26
CA ILE A 195 12.55 -20.49 19.79
C ILE A 195 11.32 -19.81 19.16
N LEU A 196 10.13 -20.03 19.72
CA LEU A 196 8.89 -19.43 19.23
C LEU A 196 8.85 -17.91 19.41
N ALA A 197 9.24 -17.42 20.60
CA ALA A 197 9.33 -15.99 20.87
C ALA A 197 10.30 -15.31 19.90
N LYS A 198 11.41 -15.98 19.58
CA LYS A 198 12.37 -15.46 18.61
C LYS A 198 11.85 -15.47 17.18
N ALA A 199 11.10 -16.50 16.78
CA ALA A 199 10.44 -16.56 15.48
C ALA A 199 9.41 -15.41 15.29
N GLU A 200 8.72 -15.00 16.36
CA GLU A 200 7.77 -13.87 16.33
C GLU A 200 8.45 -12.52 16.07
N GLU A 201 9.74 -12.38 16.39
CA GLU A 201 10.48 -11.13 16.16
C GLU A 201 10.76 -10.85 14.68
N PHE A 202 10.63 -11.87 13.80
CA PHE A 202 10.90 -11.69 12.37
C PHE A 202 9.85 -10.77 11.71
N PRO A 203 10.28 -9.80 10.87
CA PRO A 203 9.35 -8.94 10.15
C PRO A 203 8.62 -9.67 9.01
N VAL A 204 7.39 -9.26 8.72
CA VAL A 204 6.68 -9.68 7.51
C VAL A 204 7.26 -8.93 6.31
N LEU A 205 8.02 -9.63 5.46
CA LEU A 205 8.67 -9.03 4.30
C LEU A 205 7.65 -8.63 3.22
N ILE A 206 7.69 -7.37 2.81
CA ILE A 206 6.92 -6.86 1.67
C ILE A 206 7.72 -7.11 0.40
N SER A 207 7.21 -7.97 -0.49
CA SER A 207 7.92 -8.37 -1.71
C SER A 207 7.52 -7.60 -2.97
N ASN A 208 6.37 -6.91 -2.95
CA ASN A 208 5.88 -6.11 -4.08
C ASN A 208 5.80 -4.65 -3.65
N VAL A 209 6.84 -3.86 -3.97
CA VAL A 209 6.94 -2.47 -3.52
C VAL A 209 6.87 -1.48 -4.67
N ARG A 210 7.36 -1.82 -5.86
CA ARG A 210 7.35 -0.88 -6.99
C ARG A 210 5.93 -0.61 -7.48
N LEU A 211 5.68 0.64 -7.86
CA LEU A 211 4.36 1.11 -8.33
C LEU A 211 3.96 0.44 -9.64
N PHE A 212 4.94 0.20 -10.51
CA PHE A 212 4.76 -0.46 -11.79
C PHE A 212 5.72 -1.65 -11.89
N LYS A 213 5.31 -2.68 -12.64
CA LYS A 213 6.21 -3.79 -12.97
C LYS A 213 7.42 -3.23 -13.73
N PRO A 214 8.66 -3.63 -13.38
CA PRO A 214 9.84 -3.21 -14.12
C PRO A 214 9.70 -3.57 -15.60
N GLY A 215 10.25 -2.74 -16.49
CA GLY A 215 10.19 -2.96 -17.94
C GLY A 215 8.83 -2.72 -18.63
N SER A 216 7.74 -2.58 -17.86
CA SER A 216 6.38 -2.35 -18.41
C SER A 216 6.22 -0.98 -19.09
N LEU A 217 5.24 -0.85 -19.99
CA LEU A 217 4.95 0.42 -20.68
C LEU A 217 4.77 1.61 -19.71
N PRO A 218 3.99 1.50 -18.61
CA PRO A 218 3.89 2.58 -17.63
C PRO A 218 5.22 2.91 -16.94
N ALA A 219 6.06 1.90 -16.63
CA ALA A 219 7.38 2.11 -16.04
C ALA A 219 8.32 2.85 -16.99
N ARG A 220 8.30 2.51 -18.29
CA ARG A 220 9.09 3.22 -19.31
C ARG A 220 8.61 4.67 -19.46
N ILE A 221 7.30 4.90 -19.51
CA ILE A 221 6.73 6.25 -19.56
C ILE A 221 7.15 7.05 -18.33
N ALA A 222 7.03 6.47 -17.13
CA ALA A 222 7.46 7.12 -15.89
C ALA A 222 8.97 7.43 -15.89
N MET A 223 9.80 6.55 -16.44
CA MET A 223 11.24 6.78 -16.56
C MET A 223 11.59 7.95 -17.49
N TYR A 224 10.94 8.05 -18.66
CA TYR A 224 11.22 9.11 -19.63
C TYR A 224 10.55 10.44 -19.28
N LEU A 225 9.39 10.41 -18.61
CA LEU A 225 8.67 11.59 -18.15
C LEU A 225 9.24 12.09 -16.82
N PHE A 226 10.44 12.68 -16.90
CA PHE A 226 11.31 13.03 -15.76
C PHE A 226 10.61 13.72 -14.57
N PRO A 227 9.72 14.73 -14.74
CA PRO A 227 9.06 15.36 -13.59
C PRO A 227 8.13 14.41 -12.84
N VAL A 228 7.39 13.57 -13.58
CA VAL A 228 6.45 12.61 -13.00
C VAL A 228 7.19 11.40 -12.42
N GLY A 229 8.20 10.90 -13.13
CA GLY A 229 9.01 9.78 -12.69
C GLY A 229 9.75 10.02 -11.38
N ILE A 230 10.30 11.22 -11.18
CA ILE A 230 10.96 11.58 -9.92
C ILE A 230 9.95 11.62 -8.77
N LEU A 231 8.77 12.22 -8.97
CA LEU A 231 7.73 12.24 -7.94
C LEU A 231 7.32 10.82 -7.53
N LEU A 232 7.14 9.92 -8.51
CA LEU A 232 6.85 8.52 -8.24
C LEU A 232 8.00 7.80 -7.50
N ARG A 233 9.26 8.14 -7.81
CA ARG A 233 10.45 7.61 -7.13
C ARG A 233 10.53 8.08 -5.67
N LEU A 234 10.20 9.34 -5.41
CA LEU A 234 10.19 9.90 -4.05
C LEU A 234 9.13 9.24 -3.17
N VAL A 235 7.95 8.93 -3.72
CA VAL A 235 6.91 8.17 -3.01
C VAL A 235 7.37 6.74 -2.69
N ALA A 236 8.18 6.12 -3.56
CA ALA A 236 8.70 4.76 -3.36
C ALA A 236 9.89 4.68 -2.37
N TYR A 237 10.65 5.77 -2.20
CA TYR A 237 11.85 5.83 -1.37
C TYR A 237 11.68 5.33 0.08
N PRO A 238 10.66 5.77 0.84
CA PRO A 238 10.54 5.33 2.24
C PRO A 238 10.20 3.83 2.36
N PHE A 239 9.62 3.21 1.33
CA PHE A 239 9.42 1.76 1.29
C PHE A 239 10.71 0.98 1.07
N GLU A 240 11.61 1.48 0.23
CA GLU A 240 12.93 0.88 0.03
C GLU A 240 13.75 0.94 1.32
N MET A 241 13.72 2.09 2.01
CA MET A 241 14.42 2.24 3.29
C MET A 241 13.86 1.26 4.34
N ARG A 242 12.53 1.07 4.36
CA ARG A 242 11.89 0.07 5.21
C ARG A 242 12.35 -1.35 4.88
N ILE A 243 12.34 -1.75 3.60
CA ILE A 243 12.80 -3.09 3.20
C ILE A 243 14.26 -3.28 3.59
N LYS A 244 15.12 -2.28 3.37
CA LYS A 244 16.54 -2.37 3.74
C LYS A 244 16.71 -2.64 5.24
N ASN A 245 15.95 -1.94 6.08
CA ASN A 245 15.95 -2.18 7.51
C ASN A 245 15.39 -3.56 7.86
N ASP A 246 14.30 -3.98 7.21
CA ASP A 246 13.70 -5.32 7.42
C ASP A 246 14.66 -6.45 7.01
N LEU A 247 15.39 -6.30 5.90
CA LEU A 247 16.44 -7.22 5.47
C LEU A 247 17.58 -7.29 6.50
N GLY A 248 18.08 -6.14 6.97
CA GLY A 248 19.11 -6.11 8.02
C GLY A 248 18.65 -6.83 9.30
N ASN A 249 17.39 -6.63 9.70
CA ASN A 249 16.80 -7.36 10.81
C ASN A 249 16.69 -8.86 10.52
N ILE A 250 16.28 -9.28 9.32
CA ILE A 250 16.17 -10.71 8.96
C ILE A 250 17.55 -11.39 9.06
N ALA A 251 18.60 -10.81 8.50
CA ALA A 251 19.95 -11.36 8.58
C ALA A 251 20.39 -11.56 10.04
N GLN A 252 20.22 -10.52 10.87
CA GLN A 252 20.55 -10.58 12.30
C GLN A 252 19.71 -11.64 13.04
N ARG A 253 18.39 -11.68 12.84
CA ARG A 253 17.50 -12.61 13.55
C ARG A 253 17.70 -14.05 13.12
N SER A 254 18.05 -14.30 11.85
CA SER A 254 18.39 -15.64 11.36
C SER A 254 19.60 -16.22 12.09
N GLY A 255 20.69 -15.45 12.18
CA GLY A 255 21.89 -15.89 12.92
C GLY A 255 21.63 -16.09 14.41
N GLU A 256 20.87 -15.19 15.05
CA GLU A 256 20.48 -15.33 16.47
C GLU A 256 19.63 -16.58 16.73
N LEU A 257 18.63 -16.86 15.88
CA LEU A 257 17.77 -18.04 16.00
C LEU A 257 18.55 -19.34 15.76
N ALA A 258 19.42 -19.36 14.75
CA ALA A 258 20.30 -20.50 14.50
C ALA A 258 21.21 -20.79 15.70
N GLY A 259 21.77 -19.74 16.32
CA GLY A 259 22.60 -19.87 17.53
C GLY A 259 21.85 -20.43 18.74
N ILE A 260 20.59 -20.03 18.95
CA ILE A 260 19.74 -20.58 20.03
C ILE A 260 19.49 -22.08 19.78
N ILE A 261 19.08 -22.45 18.57
CA ILE A 261 18.79 -23.85 18.20
C ILE A 261 20.04 -24.74 18.38
N LEU A 262 21.22 -24.26 17.99
CA LEU A 262 22.48 -25.01 18.16
C LEU A 262 22.88 -25.16 19.64
N LYS A 263 22.60 -24.16 20.47
CA LYS A 263 22.89 -24.20 21.91
C LYS A 263 21.99 -25.18 22.65
N ASP A 264 20.70 -25.21 22.32
CA ASP A 264 19.70 -26.02 23.02
C ASP A 264 19.67 -27.48 22.52
N HIS A 265 20.27 -27.75 21.36
CA HIS A 265 20.41 -29.09 20.76
C HIS A 265 21.87 -29.45 20.41
N PRO A 266 22.74 -29.69 21.41
CA PRO A 266 24.20 -29.84 21.22
C PRO A 266 24.63 -31.11 20.46
N ALA A 267 23.79 -32.14 20.37
CA ALA A 267 24.07 -33.37 19.61
C ALA A 267 24.16 -33.14 18.08
N MET A 268 23.90 -31.91 17.60
CA MET A 268 23.95 -31.52 16.19
C MET A 268 25.35 -31.03 15.73
N ASN A 269 26.18 -30.48 16.64
CA ASN A 269 27.49 -29.94 16.30
C ASN A 269 28.48 -30.98 15.73
N GLU A 270 28.35 -32.26 16.10
CA GLU A 270 29.25 -33.32 15.62
C GLU A 270 29.01 -33.70 14.16
N LYS A 271 27.77 -33.60 13.66
CA LYS A 271 27.44 -33.93 12.26
C LYS A 271 27.80 -32.79 11.29
N THR A 272 27.62 -31.54 11.71
CA THR A 272 28.02 -30.38 10.89
C THR A 272 29.54 -30.28 10.77
N ALA A 273 30.28 -30.63 11.83
CA ALA A 273 31.74 -30.74 11.77
C ALA A 273 32.20 -31.84 10.80
N GLN A 274 31.53 -32.99 10.74
CA GLN A 274 31.91 -34.07 9.79
C GLN A 274 31.62 -33.74 8.32
N ASN A 275 30.60 -32.91 8.02
CA ASN A 275 30.28 -32.52 6.65
C ASN A 275 31.15 -31.37 6.11
N GLN A 276 31.88 -30.62 6.94
CA GLN A 276 32.84 -29.61 6.48
C GLN A 276 34.24 -30.18 6.15
N PHE A 277 34.51 -31.44 6.50
CA PHE A 277 35.80 -32.12 6.26
C PHE A 277 35.75 -33.20 5.18
N ASN A 278 34.67 -33.28 4.39
CA ASN A 278 34.53 -34.20 3.25
C ASN A 278 34.24 -33.46 1.95
#